data_AF-A0A183KRY3-F1
#
_entry.id   AF-A0A183KRY3-F1
#
_cell.length_a   1.000
_cell.length_b   1.000
_cell.length_c   1.000
_cell.angle_alpha   90.00
_cell.angle_beta   90.00
_cell.angle_gamma   90.00
#
_symmetry.space_group_name_H-M   'P 1'
#
loop_
_entity.id
_entity.type
_entity.pdbx_description
1 polymer ?
#
loop_
_entity_poly.entity_id
_entity_poly.type
_entity_poly.pdbx_seq_one_letter_code
_entity_poly.pdbx_strand_id
1 'polypeptide(L)' 'MENRRALMKSTDMQGPLQKIVVDTCVVATEQYDEERDIAAYVKKHMDKYDGGVWHCVLGKDFG' A
#
# COMPACT_ATOMS: atom_id res chain seq x y z
N MET A 1 3.73 -15.24 -14.31
CA MET A 1 3.21 -14.27 -13.32
C MET A 1 3.36 -14.93 -11.96
N GLU A 2 4.35 -14.50 -11.17
CA GLU A 2 4.46 -14.99 -9.79
C GLU A 2 3.15 -14.71 -9.05
N ASN A 3 2.75 -15.65 -8.19
CA ASN A 3 1.49 -15.62 -7.47
C ASN A 3 1.57 -14.57 -6.35
N ARG A 4 1.49 -13.28 -6.72
CA ARG A 4 1.53 -12.14 -5.80
C ARG A 4 0.23 -12.12 -4.99
N ARG A 5 0.31 -12.61 -3.75
CA ARG A 5 -0.81 -12.64 -2.80
C ARG A 5 -0.57 -11.64 -1.68
N ALA A 6 -1.51 -10.71 -1.51
CA ALA A 6 -1.54 -9.85 -0.32
C ALA A 6 -1.95 -10.67 0.92
N LEU A 7 -1.18 -10.54 2.00
CA LEU A 7 -1.45 -11.15 3.29
C LEU A 7 -1.50 -10.07 4.37
N MET A 8 -2.70 -9.77 4.87
CA MET A 8 -2.89 -8.80 5.94
C MET A 8 -2.58 -9.42 7.30
N LYS A 9 -1.63 -8.83 8.03
CA LYS A 9 -1.19 -9.35 9.34
C LYS A 9 -1.98 -8.78 10.51
N SER A 10 -2.30 -7.49 10.48
CA SER A 10 -3.10 -6.78 11.48
C SER A 10 -3.75 -5.56 10.82
N THR A 11 -4.95 -5.19 11.26
CA THR A 11 -5.69 -4.05 10.73
C THR A 11 -6.83 -3.67 11.68
N ASP A 12 -7.11 -2.38 11.79
CA ASP A 12 -8.33 -1.78 12.35
C ASP A 12 -9.18 -1.08 11.26
N MET A 13 -8.73 -1.12 10.00
CA MET A 13 -9.44 -0.52 8.88
C MET A 13 -10.71 -1.27 8.52
N GLN A 14 -11.72 -0.57 7.99
CA GLN A 14 -12.92 -1.21 7.46
C GLN A 14 -12.62 -1.96 6.15
N GLY A 15 -13.37 -3.03 5.87
CA GLY A 15 -13.17 -3.89 4.70
C GLY A 15 -13.05 -3.16 3.35
N PRO A 16 -13.90 -2.15 3.05
CA PRO A 16 -13.75 -1.38 1.82
C PRO A 16 -12.41 -0.64 1.73
N LEU A 17 -11.95 -0.03 2.81
CA LEU A 17 -10.67 0.69 2.85
C LEU A 17 -9.49 -0.27 2.69
N GLN A 18 -9.54 -1.44 3.35
CA GLN A 18 -8.55 -2.50 3.18
C GLN A 18 -8.39 -2.90 1.71
N LYS A 19 -9.51 -3.06 0.98
CA LYS A 19 -9.47 -3.41 -0.45
C LYS A 19 -8.79 -2.31 -1.27
N ILE A 20 -9.13 -1.04 -1.03
CA ILE A 20 -8.52 0.09 -1.73
C ILE A 20 -7.01 0.15 -1.48
N VAL A 21 -6.57 -0.06 -0.24
CA VAL A 21 -5.14 -0.10 0.10
C VAL A 21 -4.43 -1.23 -0.66
N VAL A 22 -4.98 -2.45 -0.66
CA VAL A 22 -4.40 -3.59 -1.38
C VAL A 22 -4.33 -3.34 -2.88
N ASP A 23 -5.42 -2.86 -3.49
CA ASP A 23 -5.46 -2.53 -4.92
C ASP A 23 -4.44 -1.44 -5.27
N THR A 24 -4.29 -0.42 -4.40
CA THR A 24 -3.30 0.65 -4.56
C THR A 24 -1.88 0.10 -4.51
N CYS A 25 -1.58 -0.80 -3.57
CA CYS A 25 -0.28 -1.47 -3.48
C CYS A 25 0.02 -2.30 -4.73
N VAL A 26 -0.97 -3.04 -5.26
CA VAL A 26 -0.80 -3.81 -6.51
C VAL A 26 -0.37 -2.88 -7.64
N VAL A 27 -1.12 -1.80 -7.87
CA VAL A 27 -0.80 -0.81 -8.90
C VAL A 27 0.59 -0.21 -8.70
N ALA A 28 0.94 0.15 -7.47
CA ALA A 28 2.24 0.73 -7.14
C ALA A 28 3.39 -0.23 -7.48
N THR A 29 3.28 -1.50 -7.08
CA THR A 29 4.29 -2.54 -7.35
C THR A 29 4.37 -2.97 -8.81
N GLU A 30 3.43 -2.55 -9.66
CA GLU A 30 3.48 -2.78 -11.11
C GLU A 30 4.07 -1.58 -11.87
N GLN A 31 3.98 -0.38 -11.29
CA GLN A 31 4.45 0.85 -11.92
C GLN A 31 5.87 1.26 -11.49
N TYR A 32 6.30 0.82 -10.31
CA TYR A 32 7.56 1.25 -9.71
C TYR A 32 8.34 0.04 -9.18
N ASP A 33 9.67 0.07 -9.35
CA ASP A 33 10.59 -0.94 -8.84
C ASP A 33 11.24 -0.52 -7.50
N GLU A 34 11.44 0.80 -7.31
CA GLU A 34 12.09 1.36 -6.12
C GLU A 34 11.13 1.45 -4.93
N GLU A 35 11.49 0.88 -3.78
CA GLU A 35 10.63 0.81 -2.58
C GLU A 35 10.14 2.20 -2.13
N ARG A 36 11.03 3.21 -2.21
CA ARG A 36 10.70 4.60 -1.88
C ARG A 36 9.57 5.14 -2.75
N ASP A 37 9.59 4.83 -4.05
CA ASP A 37 8.65 5.39 -5.01
C ASP A 37 7.29 4.68 -4.89
N ILE A 38 7.30 3.37 -4.63
CA ILE A 38 6.11 2.59 -4.26
C ILE A 38 5.45 3.18 -3.01
N ALA A 39 6.21 3.38 -1.93
CA ALA A 39 5.70 3.93 -0.67
C ALA A 39 5.14 5.36 -0.84
N ALA A 40 5.84 6.21 -1.61
CA ALA A 40 5.39 7.56 -1.91
C ALA A 40 4.08 7.57 -2.71
N TYR A 41 3.94 6.66 -3.69
CA TYR A 41 2.71 6.52 -4.46
C TYR A 41 1.53 6.10 -3.57
N VAL A 42 1.71 5.04 -2.77
CA VAL A 42 0.65 4.54 -1.88
C VAL A 42 0.22 5.63 -0.91
N LYS A 43 1.17 6.31 -0.26
CA LYS A 43 0.88 7.44 0.63
C LYS A 43 0.04 8.50 -0.06
N LYS A 44 0.51 9.02 -1.20
CA LYS A 44 -0.15 10.11 -1.94
C LYS A 44 -1.55 9.73 -2.40
N HIS A 45 -1.73 8.48 -2.81
CA HIS A 45 -3.03 7.98 -3.23
C HIS A 45 -4.02 7.93 -2.06
N MET A 46 -3.58 7.39 -0.92
CA MET A 46 -4.42 7.26 0.26
C MET A 46 -4.71 8.61 0.94
N ASP A 47 -3.73 9.52 1.00
CA ASP A 47 -3.94 10.90 1.44
C ASP A 47 -5.10 11.56 0.67
N LYS A 48 -5.14 11.34 -0.65
CA LYS A 48 -6.19 11.90 -1.52
C LYS A 48 -7.52 11.18 -1.38
N TYR A 49 -7.52 9.87 -1.21
CA TYR A 49 -8.75 9.06 -1.13
C TYR A 49 -9.49 9.28 0.18
N ASP A 50 -8.76 9.24 1.29
CA ASP A 50 -9.33 9.29 2.65
C ASP A 50 -9.36 10.72 3.23
N GLY A 51 -8.57 11.64 2.65
CA GLY A 51 -8.49 13.04 3.09
C GLY A 51 -7.66 13.27 4.36
N GLY A 52 -7.17 12.19 4.99
CA GLY A 52 -6.27 12.22 6.13
C GLY A 52 -4.79 12.24 5.77
N VAL A 53 -3.93 12.26 6.78
CA VAL A 53 -2.48 12.10 6.61
C VAL A 53 -2.11 10.63 6.80
N TRP A 54 -1.63 10.01 5.72
CA TRP A 54 -1.12 8.65 5.72
C TRP A 54 0.40 8.65 5.88
N HIS A 55 0.89 7.63 6.58
CA HIS A 55 2.29 7.26 6.64
C HIS A 55 2.44 5.86 6.03
N CYS A 56 3.41 5.68 5.14
CA CYS A 56 3.67 4.41 4.48
C CYS A 56 5.13 4.02 4.69
N VAL A 57 5.36 2.80 5.13
CA VAL A 57 6.69 2.18 5.28
C VAL A 57 6.70 0.93 4.43
N LEU A 58 7.76 0.73 3.66
CA LEU A 58 7.97 -0.43 2.82
C LEU A 58 9.41 -0.93 2.99
N GLY A 59 9.57 -2.23 3.14
CA GLY A 59 10.87 -2.88 3.26
C GLY A 59 10.71 -4.38 3.54
N LYS A 60 11.76 -5.15 3.27
CA LYS A 60 11.80 -6.59 3.61
C LYS A 60 12.12 -6.82 5.09
N ASP A 61 13.00 -5.99 5.65
CA ASP A 61 13.46 -6.05 7.04
C ASP A 61 13.17 -4.70 7.72
N PHE A 62 12.19 -4.68 8.62
CA PHE A 62 11.76 -3.48 9.36
C PHE A 62 11.12 -3.86 10.70
N GLY A 63 11.08 -2.91 11.64
CA GLY A 63 10.50 -3.07 12.98
C GLY A 63 10.74 -1.86 13.87
#